data_AF-A0A2M8ITV6-F1
#
_entry.id   AF-A0A2M8ITV6-F1
#
_cell.length_a   1.000
_cell.length_b   1.000
_cell.length_c   1.000
_cell.angle_alpha   90.00
_cell.angle_beta   90.00
_cell.angle_gamma   90.00
#
_symmetry.space_group_name_H-M   'P 1'
#
loop_
_entity.id
_entity.type
_entity.pdbx_description
1 polymer ?
#
loop_
_entity_poly.entity_id
_entity_poly.type
_entity_poly.pdbx_seq_one_letter_code
_entity_poly.pdbx_strand_id
1 'polypeptide(L)'
;MDPAALLQPRSEEAPSGDNMEYDPVFIEMEAAAQPGREVQLGDEITPAKGVEYVKVAEKAMAVLQGSHDLRAAVFLADALLHAEGLTGFAAVTAYIRGCVEQYWDSCHPELDPDDDDDPTMRINAVQGLCGQPGEAGGPSPVYTSLRRVALSESRGFGSFSLRDIEIADGHIRAPEEMETPPDIGAVTSSFQDTPEAVIAARRGAAQSALADIRAVSAVFDERTPGIGPKLDPLIKLLDQIVKAYGRFAASAETETEAEAPLSNGADPAEPA
;
A
#
# COMPACT_ATOMS: atom_id res chain seq x y z
N MET A 1 3.28 13.24 -0.21
CA MET A 1 4.22 13.24 -1.37
C MET A 1 3.51 13.88 -2.58
N ASP A 2 4.20 14.66 -3.43
CA ASP A 2 3.69 15.10 -4.73
C ASP A 2 4.44 14.37 -5.86
N PRO A 3 3.84 13.35 -6.50
CA PRO A 3 4.49 12.57 -7.55
C PRO A 3 4.92 13.41 -8.75
N ALA A 4 4.13 14.41 -9.15
CA ALA A 4 4.41 15.22 -10.34
C ALA A 4 5.66 16.10 -10.16
N ALA A 5 5.88 16.59 -8.94
CA ALA A 5 7.09 17.33 -8.59
C ALA A 5 8.34 16.42 -8.58
N LEU A 6 8.21 15.17 -8.14
CA LEU A 6 9.30 14.19 -8.10
C LEU A 6 9.58 13.53 -9.45
N LEU A 7 8.71 13.70 -10.45
CA LEU A 7 8.91 13.21 -11.80
C LEU A 7 9.47 14.30 -12.74
N GLN A 8 9.83 15.47 -12.21
CA GLN A 8 10.51 16.47 -13.03
C GLN A 8 11.92 15.99 -13.42
N PRO A 9 12.35 16.19 -14.67
CA PRO A 9 13.69 15.81 -15.09
C PRO A 9 14.75 16.57 -14.30
N ARG A 10 15.84 15.90 -13.92
CA ARG A 10 16.91 16.49 -13.10
C ARG A 10 17.84 17.38 -13.91
N SER A 11 18.17 16.98 -15.13
CA SER A 11 18.84 17.81 -16.14
C SER A 11 18.49 17.32 -17.55
N GLU A 12 18.99 18.01 -18.58
CA GLU A 12 18.85 17.58 -19.97
C GLU A 12 19.67 16.32 -20.26
N GLU A 13 20.87 16.21 -19.66
CA GLU A 13 21.79 15.09 -19.90
C GLU A 13 21.52 13.89 -18.99
N ALA A 14 20.96 14.11 -17.80
CA ALA A 14 20.66 13.08 -16.80
C ALA A 14 19.22 13.29 -16.27
N PRO A 15 18.19 12.99 -17.07
CA PRO A 15 16.80 13.27 -16.70
C PRO A 15 16.36 12.57 -15.40
N SER A 16 16.98 11.43 -15.07
CA SER A 16 16.71 10.67 -13.84
C SER A 16 17.69 10.94 -12.71
N GLY A 17 18.63 11.85 -12.89
CA GLY A 17 19.67 12.18 -11.91
C GLY A 17 20.65 11.04 -11.66
N ASP A 18 21.44 11.18 -10.59
CA ASP A 18 22.53 10.26 -10.27
C ASP A 18 22.01 8.93 -9.67
N ASN A 19 22.77 7.85 -9.87
CA ASN A 19 22.55 6.60 -9.14
C ASN A 19 23.00 6.77 -7.68
N MET A 20 22.04 6.61 -6.76
CA MET A 20 22.25 6.87 -5.32
C MET A 20 22.69 5.64 -4.53
N GLU A 21 22.95 4.50 -5.17
CA GLU A 21 23.22 3.21 -4.50
C GLU A 21 24.31 3.26 -3.42
N TYR A 22 25.37 4.05 -3.65
CA TYR A 22 26.47 4.22 -2.71
C TYR A 22 26.41 5.54 -1.93
N ASP A 23 25.37 6.36 -2.15
CA ASP A 23 25.19 7.59 -1.42
C ASP A 23 24.84 7.28 0.05
N PRO A 24 25.45 7.97 1.03
CA PRO A 24 25.12 7.79 2.43
C PRO A 24 23.61 7.86 2.75
N VAL A 25 22.84 8.67 2.03
CA VAL A 25 21.39 8.80 2.26
C VAL A 25 20.63 7.53 1.90
N PHE A 26 21.07 6.81 0.87
CA PHE A 26 20.49 5.53 0.46
C PHE A 26 20.85 4.43 1.46
N ILE A 27 22.12 4.36 1.88
CA ILE A 27 22.58 3.41 2.90
C ILE A 27 21.84 3.62 4.23
N GLU A 28 21.63 4.88 4.63
CA GLU A 28 20.87 5.23 5.84
C GLU A 28 19.39 4.85 5.74
N MET A 29 18.79 4.96 4.55
CA MET A 29 17.42 4.51 4.28
C MET A 29 17.31 3.00 4.46
N GLU A 30 18.21 2.22 3.83
CA GLU A 30 18.22 0.76 3.94
C GLU A 30 18.42 0.32 5.40
N ALA A 31 19.36 0.95 6.11
CA ALA A 31 19.59 0.66 7.52
C ALA A 31 18.37 0.96 8.40
N ALA A 32 17.66 2.06 8.12
CA ALA A 32 16.44 2.43 8.86
C ALA A 32 15.26 1.48 8.58
N ALA A 33 15.26 0.82 7.41
CA ALA A 33 14.24 -0.14 7.01
C ALA A 33 14.45 -1.54 7.60
N GLN A 34 15.62 -1.83 8.17
CA GLN A 34 15.89 -3.11 8.82
C GLN A 34 15.26 -3.15 10.22
N PRO A 35 14.51 -4.20 10.58
CA PRO A 35 14.14 -4.42 11.97
C PRO A 35 15.40 -4.65 12.81
N GLY A 36 15.49 -4.01 13.96
CA GLY A 36 16.53 -4.27 14.94
C GLY A 36 16.51 -5.73 15.39
N ARG A 37 17.64 -6.21 15.89
CA ARG A 37 17.75 -7.55 16.49
C ARG A 37 17.68 -7.42 18.00
N GLU A 38 17.09 -8.42 18.63
CA GLU A 38 17.24 -8.59 20.06
C GLU A 38 18.72 -8.82 20.37
N VAL A 39 19.25 -8.11 21.37
CA VAL A 39 20.63 -8.25 21.83
C VAL A 39 20.62 -8.74 23.27
N GLN A 40 21.18 -9.92 23.49
CA GLN A 40 21.42 -10.44 24.84
C GLN A 40 22.89 -10.24 25.21
N LEU A 41 23.16 -9.44 26.25
CA LEU A 41 24.48 -9.22 26.82
C LEU A 41 24.49 -9.66 28.29
N GLY A 42 25.01 -10.86 28.55
CA GLY A 42 24.89 -11.47 29.87
C GLY A 42 23.42 -11.75 30.19
N ASP A 43 22.92 -11.21 31.30
CA ASP A 43 21.53 -11.33 31.72
C ASP A 43 20.62 -10.20 31.18
N GLU A 44 21.19 -9.20 30.49
CA GLU A 44 20.44 -8.07 29.95
C GLU A 44 19.95 -8.36 28.52
N ILE A 45 18.64 -8.29 28.31
CA ILE A 45 17.98 -8.45 27.00
C ILE A 45 17.50 -7.08 26.54
N THR A 46 18.07 -6.58 25.44
CA THR A 46 17.56 -5.41 24.73
C THR A 46 16.61 -5.86 23.63
N PRO A 47 15.31 -5.50 23.68
CA PRO A 47 14.34 -5.90 22.66
C PRO A 47 14.74 -5.39 21.27
N ALA A 48 14.36 -6.15 20.24
CA ALA A 48 14.43 -5.70 18.87
C ALA A 48 13.67 -4.37 18.69
N LYS A 49 14.39 -3.32 18.24
CA LYS A 49 13.75 -2.07 17.80
C LYS A 49 12.99 -2.34 16.50
N GLY A 50 11.73 -1.89 16.41
CA GLY A 50 10.98 -1.94 15.16
C GLY A 50 11.58 -1.06 14.06
N VAL A 51 11.07 -1.19 12.83
CA VAL A 51 11.47 -0.37 11.69
C VAL A 51 11.23 1.12 11.96
N GLU A 52 12.18 1.98 11.59
CA GLU A 52 12.10 3.43 11.80
C GLU A 52 11.36 4.11 10.63
N TYR A 53 10.07 3.82 10.43
CA TYR A 53 9.32 4.27 9.24
C TYR A 53 9.41 5.77 8.96
N VAL A 54 9.42 6.62 10.00
CA VAL A 54 9.59 8.07 9.83
C VAL A 54 10.95 8.39 9.19
N LYS A 55 12.02 7.75 9.66
CA LYS A 55 13.37 7.90 9.11
C LYS A 55 13.47 7.30 7.71
N VAL A 56 12.83 6.15 7.46
CA VAL A 56 12.75 5.56 6.12
C VAL A 56 12.09 6.53 5.15
N ALA A 57 10.94 7.12 5.51
CA ALA A 57 10.24 8.09 4.66
C ALA A 57 11.09 9.34 4.39
N GLU A 58 11.74 9.89 5.42
CA GLU A 58 12.62 11.05 5.29
C GLU A 58 13.77 10.78 4.31
N LYS A 59 14.47 9.65 4.48
CA LYS A 59 15.65 9.31 3.68
C LYS A 59 15.27 8.90 2.26
N ALA A 60 14.20 8.13 2.09
CA ALA A 60 13.67 7.80 0.78
C ALA A 60 13.26 9.07 0.02
N MET A 61 12.54 10.00 0.66
CA MET A 61 12.20 11.28 0.03
C MET A 61 13.43 12.08 -0.40
N ALA A 62 14.51 12.08 0.41
CA ALA A 62 15.76 12.73 0.05
C ALA A 62 16.44 12.08 -1.17
N VAL A 63 16.41 10.74 -1.29
CA VAL A 63 16.85 10.04 -2.51
C VAL A 63 16.01 10.49 -3.72
N LEU A 64 14.68 10.47 -3.60
CA LEU A 64 13.77 10.77 -4.72
C LEU A 64 13.82 12.24 -5.18
N GLN A 65 14.40 13.14 -4.37
CA GLN A 65 14.66 14.52 -4.76
C GLN A 65 15.86 14.66 -5.71
N GLY A 66 16.81 13.72 -5.66
CA GLY A 66 17.99 13.70 -6.52
C GLY A 66 17.91 12.68 -7.66
N SER A 67 17.08 11.65 -7.52
CA SER A 67 17.13 10.47 -8.37
C SER A 67 15.73 9.88 -8.65
N HIS A 68 15.47 9.46 -9.88
CA HIS A 68 14.30 8.64 -10.20
C HIS A 68 14.54 7.17 -9.79
N ASP A 69 14.61 6.89 -8.48
CA ASP A 69 15.01 5.59 -7.96
C ASP A 69 13.82 4.73 -7.49
N LEU A 70 13.62 3.59 -8.17
CA LEU A 70 12.54 2.65 -7.90
C LEU A 70 12.72 1.91 -6.56
N ARG A 71 13.96 1.68 -6.11
CA ARG A 71 14.25 1.01 -4.84
C ARG A 71 13.83 1.91 -3.68
N ALA A 72 14.22 3.18 -3.72
CA ALA A 72 13.82 4.15 -2.71
C ALA A 72 12.30 4.37 -2.68
N ALA A 73 11.65 4.34 -3.85
CA ALA A 73 10.18 4.40 -3.92
C ALA A 73 9.51 3.21 -3.23
N VAL A 74 10.07 2.00 -3.36
CA VAL A 74 9.53 0.80 -2.70
C VAL A 74 9.65 0.90 -1.17
N PHE A 75 10.79 1.40 -0.65
CA PHE A 75 10.93 1.69 0.78
C PHE A 75 9.94 2.76 1.26
N LEU A 76 9.77 3.83 0.47
CA LEU A 76 8.80 4.87 0.76
C LEU A 76 7.37 4.35 0.76
N ALA A 77 7.02 3.41 -0.12
CA ALA A 77 5.69 2.81 -0.19
C ALA A 77 5.31 2.16 1.15
N ASP A 78 6.23 1.40 1.76
CA ASP A 78 6.01 0.76 3.06
C ASP A 78 5.88 1.81 4.18
N ALA A 79 6.76 2.80 4.19
CA ALA A 79 6.74 3.86 5.19
C ALA A 79 5.45 4.70 5.12
N LEU A 80 4.98 5.02 3.90
CA LEU A 80 3.74 5.78 3.72
C LEU A 80 2.49 4.95 3.99
N LEU A 81 2.50 3.63 3.82
CA LEU A 81 1.40 2.78 4.30
C LEU A 81 1.20 2.92 5.81
N HIS A 82 2.29 3.08 6.58
CA HIS A 82 2.23 3.29 8.02
C HIS A 82 1.84 4.72 8.41
N ALA A 83 2.31 5.72 7.65
CA ALA A 83 2.10 7.13 7.98
C ALA A 83 0.77 7.71 7.44
N GLU A 84 0.43 7.37 6.21
CA GLU A 84 -0.64 7.99 5.40
C GLU A 84 -1.66 6.95 4.88
N GLY A 85 -1.44 5.66 5.13
CA GLY A 85 -2.28 4.57 4.66
C GLY A 85 -2.36 4.48 3.14
N LEU A 86 -3.55 4.15 2.64
CA LEU A 86 -3.79 3.97 1.21
C LEU A 86 -3.52 5.24 0.38
N THR A 87 -3.70 6.43 0.96
CA THR A 87 -3.50 7.69 0.25
C THR A 87 -2.02 7.94 -0.09
N GLY A 88 -1.12 7.71 0.87
CA GLY A 88 0.31 7.79 0.61
C GLY A 88 0.80 6.68 -0.32
N PHE A 89 0.26 5.46 -0.19
CA PHE A 89 0.57 4.36 -1.10
C PHE A 89 0.17 4.66 -2.56
N ALA A 90 -1.01 5.28 -2.77
CA ALA A 90 -1.43 5.73 -4.09
C ALA A 90 -0.48 6.76 -4.70
N ALA A 91 0.02 7.71 -3.90
CA ALA A 91 1.00 8.68 -4.37
C ALA A 91 2.31 8.01 -4.84
N VAL A 92 2.83 7.04 -4.07
CA VAL A 92 4.08 6.36 -4.41
C VAL A 92 3.92 5.44 -5.62
N THR A 93 2.79 4.76 -5.76
CA THR A 93 2.52 3.92 -6.94
C THR A 93 2.37 4.75 -8.21
N ALA A 94 1.77 5.93 -8.13
CA ALA A 94 1.75 6.90 -9.23
C ALA A 94 3.17 7.37 -9.63
N TYR A 95 4.03 7.59 -8.64
CA TYR A 95 5.45 7.91 -8.89
C TYR A 95 6.18 6.76 -9.59
N ILE A 96 6.06 5.52 -9.08
CA ILE A 96 6.69 4.32 -9.68
C ILE A 96 6.23 4.13 -11.12
N ARG A 97 4.93 4.28 -11.38
CA ARG A 97 4.36 4.27 -12.73
C ARG A 97 5.01 5.34 -13.61
N GLY A 98 5.09 6.58 -13.13
CA GLY A 98 5.71 7.67 -13.87
C GLY A 98 7.17 7.37 -14.24
N CYS A 99 7.96 6.81 -13.31
CA CYS A 99 9.33 6.41 -13.59
C CYS A 99 9.42 5.40 -14.74
N VAL A 100 8.60 4.34 -14.71
CA VAL A 100 8.68 3.28 -15.74
C VAL A 100 8.04 3.68 -17.07
N GLU A 101 7.02 4.55 -17.08
CA GLU A 101 6.38 5.01 -18.31
C GLU A 101 7.18 6.13 -19.00
N GLN A 102 7.79 7.06 -18.23
CA GLN A 102 8.42 8.27 -18.76
C GLN A 102 9.95 8.18 -18.82
N TYR A 103 10.55 7.40 -17.92
CA TYR A 103 11.99 7.35 -17.70
C TYR A 103 12.54 5.92 -17.74
N TRP A 104 11.91 5.00 -18.47
CA TRP A 104 12.36 3.60 -18.59
C TRP A 104 13.87 3.47 -18.84
N ASP A 105 14.40 4.27 -19.77
CA ASP A 105 15.80 4.15 -20.21
C ASP A 105 16.80 4.73 -19.19
N SER A 106 16.36 5.56 -18.23
CA SER A 106 17.26 6.28 -17.31
C SER A 106 16.93 6.13 -15.82
N CYS A 107 15.75 5.64 -15.45
CA CYS A 107 15.37 5.47 -14.05
C CYS A 107 16.23 4.41 -13.36
N HIS A 108 16.46 4.59 -12.06
CA HIS A 108 17.37 3.76 -11.28
C HIS A 108 16.64 2.56 -10.65
N PRO A 109 17.21 1.34 -10.68
CA PRO A 109 18.49 0.98 -11.32
C PRO A 109 18.44 1.12 -12.85
N GLU A 110 19.43 1.79 -13.43
CA GLU A 110 19.57 2.03 -14.87
C GLU A 110 19.92 0.71 -15.60
N LEU A 111 19.56 0.60 -16.89
CA LEU A 111 19.98 -0.54 -17.71
C LEU A 111 21.43 -0.31 -18.11
N ASP A 112 22.26 -1.34 -18.03
CA ASP A 112 23.68 -1.25 -18.40
C ASP A 112 23.89 -1.80 -19.83
N PRO A 113 24.24 -0.95 -20.82
CA PRO A 113 24.53 -1.40 -22.17
C PRO A 113 25.73 -2.35 -22.26
N ASP A 114 26.63 -2.32 -21.28
CA ASP A 114 27.77 -3.24 -21.19
C ASP A 114 27.36 -4.62 -20.64
N ASP A 115 26.14 -4.76 -20.09
CA ASP A 115 25.53 -6.02 -19.60
C ASP A 115 24.23 -6.36 -20.36
N ASP A 116 24.24 -6.14 -21.68
CA ASP A 116 23.12 -6.46 -22.60
C ASP A 116 21.76 -5.84 -22.17
N ASP A 117 21.78 -4.67 -21.52
CA ASP A 117 20.60 -4.01 -20.93
C ASP A 117 19.81 -4.93 -19.96
N ASP A 118 20.50 -5.76 -19.17
CA ASP A 118 19.87 -6.71 -18.25
C ASP A 118 18.92 -6.02 -17.25
N PRO A 119 17.60 -6.35 -17.27
CA PRO A 119 16.61 -5.66 -16.45
C PRO A 119 16.45 -6.25 -15.04
N THR A 120 17.25 -7.25 -14.64
CA THR A 120 17.05 -8.05 -13.42
C THR A 120 17.01 -7.18 -12.17
N MET A 121 17.92 -6.22 -12.04
CA MET A 121 17.96 -5.33 -10.87
C MET A 121 16.71 -4.46 -10.77
N ARG A 122 16.19 -4.00 -11.90
CA ARG A 122 14.97 -3.21 -11.97
C ARG A 122 13.72 -4.04 -11.67
N ILE A 123 13.64 -5.25 -12.23
CA ILE A 123 12.59 -6.23 -11.92
C ILE A 123 12.58 -6.52 -10.43
N ASN A 124 13.75 -6.75 -9.82
CA ASN A 124 13.89 -7.02 -8.39
C ASN A 124 13.44 -5.84 -7.52
N ALA A 125 13.78 -4.60 -7.92
CA ALA A 125 13.30 -3.41 -7.23
C ALA A 125 11.76 -3.38 -7.18
N VAL A 126 11.10 -3.51 -8.33
CA VAL A 126 9.62 -3.49 -8.41
C VAL A 126 8.98 -4.72 -7.76
N GLN A 127 9.62 -5.89 -7.84
CA GLN A 127 9.19 -7.09 -7.13
C GLN A 127 9.12 -6.86 -5.61
N GLY A 128 9.92 -5.94 -5.06
CA GLY A 128 9.88 -5.52 -3.66
C GLY A 128 8.53 -4.96 -3.18
N LEU A 129 7.64 -4.52 -4.08
CA LEU A 129 6.25 -4.14 -3.73
C LEU A 129 5.40 -5.33 -3.29
N CYS A 130 5.71 -6.53 -3.79
CA CYS A 130 4.90 -7.73 -3.60
C CYS A 130 5.64 -8.81 -2.78
N GLY A 131 6.93 -9.00 -3.04
CA GLY A 131 7.66 -10.20 -2.66
C GLY A 131 7.12 -11.40 -3.43
N GLN A 132 7.10 -12.57 -2.80
CA GLN A 132 6.53 -13.81 -3.35
C GLN A 132 5.53 -14.43 -2.36
N PRO A 133 4.35 -13.81 -2.14
CA PRO A 133 3.35 -14.32 -1.20
C PRO A 133 2.92 -15.74 -1.57
N GLY A 134 3.06 -16.69 -0.64
CA GLY A 134 2.71 -18.10 -0.84
C GLY A 134 3.83 -18.96 -1.45
N GLU A 135 4.98 -18.38 -1.79
CA GLU A 135 6.19 -19.10 -2.18
C GLU A 135 7.28 -18.97 -1.10
N ALA A 136 8.44 -19.60 -1.31
CA ALA A 136 9.54 -19.63 -0.32
C ALA A 136 10.09 -18.24 0.04
N GLY A 137 10.02 -17.27 -0.88
CA GLY A 137 10.46 -15.90 -0.63
C GLY A 137 9.54 -15.10 0.31
N GLY A 138 8.30 -15.54 0.50
CA GLY A 138 7.33 -14.86 1.36
C GLY A 138 6.90 -13.47 0.85
N PRO A 139 5.88 -12.85 1.47
CA PRO A 139 5.45 -11.50 1.10
C PRO A 139 6.51 -10.45 1.47
N SER A 140 6.57 -9.35 0.71
CA SER A 140 7.40 -8.21 1.09
C SER A 140 6.81 -7.42 2.28
N PRO A 141 7.58 -6.51 2.90
CA PRO A 141 7.06 -5.57 3.90
C PRO A 141 5.87 -4.77 3.36
N VAL A 142 6.00 -4.19 2.16
CA VAL A 142 4.92 -3.42 1.49
C VAL A 142 3.64 -4.24 1.38
N TYR A 143 3.71 -5.48 0.88
CA TYR A 143 2.55 -6.36 0.74
C TYR A 143 1.91 -6.67 2.10
N THR A 144 2.74 -6.92 3.11
CA THR A 144 2.29 -7.23 4.47
C THR A 144 1.60 -6.03 5.12
N SER A 145 2.18 -4.83 4.97
CA SER A 145 1.65 -3.57 5.47
C SER A 145 0.34 -3.21 4.77
N LEU A 146 0.26 -3.38 3.45
CA LEU A 146 -0.96 -3.12 2.68
C LEU A 146 -2.11 -4.04 3.11
N ARG A 147 -1.82 -5.31 3.47
CA ARG A 147 -2.84 -6.22 3.99
C ARG A 147 -3.37 -5.81 5.37
N ARG A 148 -2.57 -5.04 6.13
CA ARG A 148 -2.84 -4.62 7.52
C ARG A 148 -3.25 -3.15 7.62
N VAL A 149 -3.25 -2.40 6.52
CA VAL A 149 -3.65 -0.99 6.53
C VAL A 149 -5.12 -0.87 6.95
N ALA A 150 -5.42 0.13 7.79
CA ALA A 150 -6.77 0.39 8.26
C ALA A 150 -7.66 0.81 7.09
N LEU A 151 -8.75 0.07 6.88
CA LEU A 151 -9.77 0.39 5.87
C LEU A 151 -10.89 1.22 6.47
N SER A 152 -11.29 0.91 7.71
CA SER A 152 -12.28 1.64 8.52
C SER A 152 -11.67 2.13 9.84
N GLU A 153 -12.34 3.08 10.48
CA GLU A 153 -12.02 3.56 11.83
C GLU A 153 -13.28 3.93 12.60
N SER A 154 -13.40 3.41 13.81
CA SER A 154 -14.46 3.75 14.77
C SER A 154 -13.87 3.96 16.15
N ARG A 155 -14.45 4.91 16.90
CA ARG A 155 -14.11 5.10 18.32
C ARG A 155 -14.61 3.96 19.21
N GLY A 156 -15.69 3.28 18.82
CA GLY A 156 -16.29 2.19 19.58
C GLY A 156 -15.71 0.82 19.22
N PHE A 157 -15.49 0.58 17.94
CA PHE A 157 -15.08 -0.74 17.42
C PHE A 157 -13.60 -0.83 17.03
N GLY A 158 -12.89 0.29 16.98
CA GLY A 158 -11.52 0.35 16.49
C GLY A 158 -11.44 0.40 14.96
N SER A 159 -10.24 0.11 14.44
CA SER A 159 -9.95 0.06 13.00
C SER A 159 -9.85 -1.38 12.52
N PHE A 160 -10.30 -1.62 11.29
CA PHE A 160 -10.21 -2.94 10.65
C PHE A 160 -9.48 -2.86 9.32
N SER A 161 -8.60 -3.84 9.10
CA SER A 161 -7.88 -4.06 7.85
C SER A 161 -8.54 -5.14 7.00
N LEU A 162 -8.05 -5.35 5.77
CA LEU A 162 -8.50 -6.50 4.96
C LEU A 162 -8.27 -7.82 5.69
N ARG A 163 -7.15 -7.97 6.38
CA ARG A 163 -6.86 -9.18 7.17
C ARG A 163 -7.91 -9.42 8.25
N ASP A 164 -8.39 -8.37 8.89
CA ASP A 164 -9.40 -8.47 9.94
C ASP A 164 -10.76 -8.85 9.36
N ILE A 165 -11.10 -8.33 8.18
CA ILE A 165 -12.29 -8.75 7.42
C ILE A 165 -12.22 -10.24 7.07
N GLU A 166 -11.06 -10.73 6.62
CA GLU A 166 -10.89 -12.16 6.29
C GLU A 166 -10.99 -13.07 7.53
N ILE A 167 -10.59 -12.58 8.71
CA ILE A 167 -10.80 -13.27 9.99
C ILE A 167 -12.29 -13.28 10.34
N ALA A 168 -12.97 -12.15 10.22
CA ALA A 168 -14.40 -12.01 10.51
C ALA A 168 -15.29 -12.86 9.58
N ASP A 169 -14.90 -13.00 8.30
CA ASP A 169 -15.55 -13.88 7.33
C ASP A 169 -15.20 -15.37 7.54
N GLY A 170 -14.25 -15.70 8.42
CA GLY A 170 -13.78 -17.06 8.67
C GLY A 170 -12.90 -17.65 7.57
N HIS A 171 -12.41 -16.83 6.63
CA HIS A 171 -11.46 -17.25 5.60
C HIS A 171 -10.07 -17.53 6.16
N ILE A 172 -9.71 -16.85 7.25
CA ILE A 172 -8.43 -17.03 7.95
C ILE A 172 -8.72 -17.24 9.44
N ARG A 173 -8.02 -18.21 10.06
CA ARG A 173 -8.11 -18.41 11.51
C ARG A 173 -7.46 -17.24 12.24
N ALA A 174 -8.16 -16.71 13.24
CA ALA A 174 -7.59 -15.71 14.14
C ALA A 174 -6.34 -16.27 14.86
N PRO A 175 -5.26 -15.48 15.02
CA PRO A 175 -4.12 -15.86 15.85
C PRO A 175 -4.54 -16.18 17.28
N GLU A 176 -3.81 -17.07 17.95
CA GLU A 176 -4.15 -17.47 19.33
C GLU A 176 -3.95 -16.31 20.32
N GLU A 177 -3.10 -15.35 19.99
CA GLU A 177 -2.83 -14.14 20.77
C GLU A 177 -3.92 -13.06 20.60
N MET A 178 -4.83 -13.21 19.64
CA MET A 178 -5.91 -12.27 19.40
C MET A 178 -7.06 -12.54 20.38
N GLU A 179 -7.06 -11.82 21.50
CA GLU A 179 -8.05 -12.01 22.59
C GLU A 179 -9.50 -11.85 22.12
N THR A 180 -9.76 -10.92 21.21
CA THR A 180 -11.11 -10.65 20.67
C THR A 180 -11.05 -10.60 19.15
N PRO A 181 -11.20 -11.75 18.47
CA PRO A 181 -11.32 -11.78 17.02
C PRO A 181 -12.52 -10.95 16.57
N PRO A 182 -12.38 -10.14 15.50
CA PRO A 182 -13.50 -9.36 14.97
C PRO A 182 -14.58 -10.29 14.43
N ASP A 183 -15.83 -9.90 14.64
CA ASP A 183 -16.96 -10.46 13.91
C ASP A 183 -17.42 -9.50 12.80
N ILE A 184 -18.25 -10.02 11.88
CA ILE A 184 -18.70 -9.23 10.73
C ILE A 184 -19.60 -8.05 11.11
N GLY A 185 -20.29 -8.13 12.26
CA GLY A 185 -21.12 -7.05 12.78
C GLY A 185 -20.26 -5.86 13.22
N ALA A 186 -19.24 -6.12 14.03
CA ALA A 186 -18.27 -5.10 14.47
C ALA A 186 -17.56 -4.42 13.30
N VAL A 187 -17.17 -5.21 12.28
CA VAL A 187 -16.59 -4.67 11.04
C VAL A 187 -17.59 -3.76 10.34
N THR A 188 -18.83 -4.22 10.15
CA THR A 188 -19.88 -3.43 9.47
C THR A 188 -20.15 -2.12 10.21
N SER A 189 -20.33 -2.17 11.54
CA SER A 189 -20.51 -0.95 12.36
C SER A 189 -19.32 0.00 12.26
N SER A 190 -18.08 -0.51 12.23
CA SER A 190 -16.90 0.34 12.06
C SER A 190 -16.87 1.07 10.72
N PHE A 191 -17.29 0.41 9.64
CA PHE A 191 -17.41 1.07 8.33
C PHE A 191 -18.52 2.13 8.31
N GLN A 192 -19.65 1.89 9.00
CA GLN A 192 -20.74 2.87 9.14
C GLN A 192 -20.34 4.09 9.98
N ASP A 193 -19.59 3.87 11.05
CA ASP A 193 -19.05 4.93 11.91
C ASP A 193 -17.95 5.76 11.22
N THR A 194 -17.28 5.19 10.21
CA THR A 194 -16.21 5.87 9.49
C THR A 194 -16.80 7.00 8.65
N PRO A 195 -16.29 8.25 8.74
CA PRO A 195 -16.82 9.34 7.93
C PRO A 195 -16.78 9.03 6.42
N GLU A 196 -17.87 9.30 5.71
CA GLU A 196 -18.02 9.01 4.27
C GLU A 196 -16.87 9.59 3.44
N ALA A 197 -16.42 10.81 3.77
CA ALA A 197 -15.28 11.44 3.09
C ALA A 197 -13.97 10.64 3.24
N VAL A 198 -13.76 10.00 4.40
CA VAL A 198 -12.58 9.15 4.66
C VAL A 198 -12.68 7.85 3.86
N ILE A 199 -13.86 7.21 3.84
CA ILE A 199 -14.12 6.02 3.02
C ILE A 199 -13.92 6.32 1.53
N ALA A 200 -14.49 7.42 1.03
CA ALA A 200 -14.37 7.84 -0.36
C ALA A 200 -12.91 8.11 -0.75
N ALA A 201 -12.15 8.82 0.11
CA ALA A 201 -10.74 9.10 -0.13
C ALA A 201 -9.90 7.82 -0.16
N ARG A 202 -10.06 6.91 0.82
CA ARG A 202 -9.31 5.65 0.87
C ARG A 202 -9.68 4.71 -0.27
N ARG A 203 -10.96 4.62 -0.64
CA ARG A 203 -11.43 3.84 -1.79
C ARG A 203 -10.85 4.37 -3.09
N GLY A 204 -10.90 5.69 -3.30
CA GLY A 204 -10.31 6.35 -4.48
C GLY A 204 -8.80 6.09 -4.56
N ALA A 205 -8.09 6.20 -3.44
CA ALA A 205 -6.67 5.88 -3.37
C ALA A 205 -6.36 4.42 -3.72
N ALA A 206 -7.13 3.46 -3.20
CA ALA A 206 -6.97 2.04 -3.55
C ALA A 206 -7.24 1.78 -5.04
N GLN A 207 -8.21 2.46 -5.64
CA GLN A 207 -8.50 2.37 -7.07
C GLN A 207 -7.36 2.94 -7.93
N SER A 208 -6.81 4.09 -7.55
CA SER A 208 -5.65 4.67 -8.22
C SER A 208 -4.43 3.76 -8.13
N ALA A 209 -4.09 3.29 -6.93
CA ALA A 209 -2.98 2.36 -6.73
C ALA A 209 -3.15 1.07 -7.56
N LEU A 210 -4.37 0.51 -7.62
CA LEU A 210 -4.67 -0.65 -8.47
C LEU A 210 -4.45 -0.36 -9.96
N ALA A 211 -4.88 0.81 -10.44
CA ALA A 211 -4.67 1.22 -11.82
C ALA A 211 -3.18 1.40 -12.13
N ASP A 212 -2.43 2.01 -11.21
CA ASP A 212 -1.01 2.27 -11.38
C ASP A 212 -0.18 0.99 -11.37
N ILE A 213 -0.43 0.04 -10.46
CA ILE A 213 0.26 -1.25 -10.46
C ILE A 213 -0.05 -2.06 -11.73
N ARG A 214 -1.28 -1.99 -12.26
CA ARG A 214 -1.60 -2.62 -13.56
C ARG A 214 -0.84 -1.97 -14.71
N ALA A 215 -0.72 -0.65 -14.72
CA ALA A 215 0.04 0.07 -15.73
C ALA A 215 1.54 -0.27 -15.65
N VAL A 216 2.12 -0.31 -14.44
CA VAL A 216 3.49 -0.77 -14.21
C VAL A 216 3.69 -2.18 -14.77
N SER A 217 2.81 -3.13 -14.42
CA SER A 217 2.87 -4.50 -14.95
C SER A 217 2.88 -4.53 -16.48
N ALA A 218 2.01 -3.76 -17.12
CA ALA A 218 1.92 -3.70 -18.58
C ALA A 218 3.21 -3.16 -19.23
N VAL A 219 3.87 -2.18 -18.62
CA VAL A 219 5.17 -1.67 -19.10
C VAL A 219 6.22 -2.79 -19.07
N PHE A 220 6.29 -3.58 -18.00
CA PHE A 220 7.23 -4.71 -17.94
C PHE A 220 6.87 -5.85 -18.90
N ASP A 221 5.58 -6.10 -19.13
CA ASP A 221 5.15 -7.10 -20.13
C ASP A 221 5.59 -6.72 -21.54
N GLU A 222 5.59 -5.42 -21.87
CA GLU A 222 6.06 -4.89 -23.15
C GLU A 222 7.59 -4.85 -23.24
N ARG A 223 8.26 -4.30 -22.22
CA ARG A 223 9.69 -4.02 -22.22
C ARG A 223 10.56 -5.23 -21.87
N THR A 224 10.03 -6.16 -21.07
CA THR A 224 10.75 -7.35 -20.60
C THR A 224 9.91 -8.63 -20.76
N PRO A 225 9.52 -9.02 -21.99
CA PRO A 225 8.56 -10.09 -22.21
C PRO A 225 9.01 -11.41 -21.57
N GLY A 226 8.18 -11.94 -20.66
CA GLY A 226 8.39 -13.24 -20.02
C GLY A 226 9.30 -13.25 -18.79
N ILE A 227 9.92 -12.11 -18.42
CA ILE A 227 10.81 -12.03 -17.25
C ILE A 227 10.48 -10.88 -16.27
N GLY A 228 9.34 -10.20 -16.44
CA GLY A 228 8.91 -9.10 -15.57
C GLY A 228 8.58 -9.50 -14.11
N PRO A 229 8.34 -8.50 -13.23
CA PRO A 229 7.98 -8.74 -11.83
C PRO A 229 6.61 -9.42 -11.71
N LYS A 230 6.49 -10.38 -10.80
CA LYS A 230 5.25 -11.09 -10.48
C LYS A 230 4.34 -10.22 -9.59
N LEU A 231 3.57 -9.34 -10.20
CA LEU A 231 2.68 -8.39 -9.50
C LEU A 231 1.23 -8.87 -9.32
N ASP A 232 0.85 -10.00 -9.90
CA ASP A 232 -0.49 -10.58 -9.80
C ASP A 232 -1.04 -10.68 -8.35
N PRO A 233 -0.26 -11.12 -7.34
CA PRO A 233 -0.75 -11.18 -5.97
C PRO A 233 -1.09 -9.78 -5.42
N LEU A 234 -0.27 -8.77 -5.72
CA LEU A 234 -0.50 -7.39 -5.30
C LEU A 234 -1.73 -6.79 -5.99
N ILE A 235 -1.92 -7.07 -7.29
CA ILE A 235 -3.12 -6.67 -8.05
C ILE A 235 -4.37 -7.29 -7.42
N LYS A 236 -4.34 -8.59 -7.09
CA LYS A 236 -5.46 -9.28 -6.42
C LYS A 236 -5.75 -8.69 -5.03
N LEU A 237 -4.72 -8.38 -4.25
CA LEU A 237 -4.86 -7.77 -2.93
C LEU A 237 -5.55 -6.39 -3.03
N LEU A 238 -5.10 -5.53 -3.94
CA LEU A 238 -5.72 -4.22 -4.16
C LEU A 238 -7.16 -4.34 -4.67
N ASP A 239 -7.44 -5.30 -5.55
CA ASP A 239 -8.79 -5.59 -6.03
C ASP A 239 -9.72 -6.04 -4.88
N GLN A 240 -9.23 -6.86 -3.95
CA GLN A 240 -9.94 -7.25 -2.74
C GLN A 240 -10.24 -6.05 -1.82
N ILE A 241 -9.28 -5.14 -1.65
CA ILE A 241 -9.49 -3.90 -0.88
C ILE A 241 -10.59 -3.03 -1.52
N VAL A 242 -10.54 -2.83 -2.84
CA VAL A 242 -11.57 -2.05 -3.57
C VAL A 242 -12.94 -2.70 -3.45
N LYS A 243 -13.01 -4.04 -3.52
CA LYS A 243 -14.26 -4.79 -3.33
C LYS A 243 -14.80 -4.71 -1.90
N ALA A 244 -13.93 -4.71 -0.90
CA ALA A 244 -14.33 -4.55 0.50
C ALA A 244 -15.06 -3.21 0.71
N TYR A 245 -14.53 -2.11 0.18
CA TYR A 245 -15.23 -0.82 0.21
C TYR A 245 -16.59 -0.84 -0.49
N GLY A 246 -16.70 -1.54 -1.62
CA GLY A 246 -17.98 -1.71 -2.32
C GLY A 246 -19.02 -2.51 -1.51
N ARG A 247 -18.57 -3.57 -0.83
CA ARG A 247 -19.42 -4.42 0.03
C ARG A 247 -20.04 -3.61 1.17
N PHE A 248 -19.21 -2.90 1.94
CA PHE A 248 -19.69 -2.20 3.14
C PHE A 248 -20.42 -0.88 2.85
N ALA A 249 -20.22 -0.28 1.67
CA ALA A 249 -21.04 0.83 1.21
C ALA A 249 -22.50 0.40 0.95
N ALA A 250 -22.71 -0.73 0.28
CA ALA A 250 -24.06 -1.24 -0.02
C ALA A 250 -24.85 -1.65 1.24
N SER A 251 -24.16 -2.16 2.27
CA SER A 251 -24.78 -2.48 3.56
C SER A 251 -25.32 -1.22 4.27
N ALA A 252 -24.62 -0.09 4.19
CA ALA A 252 -25.06 1.16 4.80
C ALA A 252 -26.33 1.73 4.11
N GLU A 253 -26.43 1.62 2.79
CA GLU A 253 -27.61 2.04 2.03
C GLU A 253 -28.84 1.18 2.37
N THR A 254 -28.66 -0.14 2.52
CA THR A 254 -29.76 -1.07 2.82
C THR A 254 -30.35 -0.89 4.22
N GLU A 255 -29.52 -0.57 5.23
CA GLU A 255 -30.00 -0.28 6.60
C GLU A 255 -30.64 1.11 6.70
N THR A 256 -30.12 2.12 5.98
CA THR A 256 -30.72 3.46 5.93
C THR A 256 -32.12 3.42 5.30
N GLU A 257 -32.34 2.56 4.30
CA GLU A 257 -33.66 2.37 3.66
C GLU A 257 -34.63 1.58 4.57
N ALA A 258 -34.13 0.68 5.42
CA ALA A 258 -34.93 -0.05 6.41
C ALA A 258 -35.33 0.79 7.63
N GLU A 259 -34.54 1.81 8.00
CA GLU A 259 -34.85 2.76 9.08
C GLU A 259 -35.69 3.97 8.63
N ALA A 260 -36.02 4.09 7.34
CA ALA A 260 -36.93 5.12 6.87
C ALA A 260 -38.29 4.98 7.58
N PRO A 261 -38.77 6.01 8.31
CA PRO A 261 -39.97 5.89 9.11
C PRO A 261 -41.14 5.61 8.18
N LEU A 262 -41.82 4.49 8.41
CA LEU A 262 -43.15 4.22 7.87
C LEU A 262 -44.02 5.41 8.23
N SER A 263 -44.20 6.32 7.27
CA SER A 263 -45.20 7.38 7.32
C SER A 263 -46.53 6.67 7.47
N ASN A 264 -47.00 6.54 8.71
CA ASN A 264 -48.36 6.15 9.03
C ASN A 264 -49.28 7.20 8.40
N GLY A 265 -49.72 6.92 7.18
CA GLY A 265 -50.86 7.56 6.56
C GLY A 265 -52.08 7.24 7.41
N ALA A 266 -52.35 8.11 8.38
CA ALA A 266 -53.60 8.13 9.10
C ALA A 266 -54.67 8.74 8.19
N ASP A 267 -55.58 7.89 7.72
CA ASP A 267 -56.95 8.25 7.39
C ASP A 267 -57.82 7.06 7.84
N PRO A 268 -59.05 7.22 8.38
CA PRO A 268 -60.05 8.17 7.88
C PRO A 268 -60.77 8.99 8.99
N ALA A 269 -61.25 10.18 8.64
CA ALA A 269 -62.25 10.90 9.43
C ALA A 269 -63.50 11.22 8.60
N GLU A 270 -64.51 10.34 8.66
CA GLU A 270 -65.93 10.71 8.73
C GLU A 270 -66.35 10.46 10.20
N PRO A 271 -67.17 11.31 10.86
CA PRO A 271 -68.52 11.63 10.37
C PRO A 271 -69.06 13.04 10.72
N ALA A 272 -70.09 13.49 9.97
CA ALA A 272 -71.34 14.12 10.46
C ALA A 272 -72.22 14.56 9.29
#